data_AF-A0A2E3XTG0-F1
#
_entry.id   AF-A0A2E3XTG0-F1
#
_cell.length_a   1.000
_cell.length_b   1.000
_cell.length_c   1.000
_cell.angle_alpha   90.00
_cell.angle_beta   90.00
_cell.angle_gamma   90.00
#
_symmetry.space_group_name_H-M   'P 1'
#
loop_
_entity.id
_entity.type
_entity.pdbx_description
1 polymer ?
#
loop_
_entity_poly.entity_id
_entity_poly.type
_entity_poly.pdbx_seq_one_letter_code
_entity_poly.pdbx_strand_id
1 'polypeptide(L)'
;MKRNLFIVVFIFFASVVFYKFGRRYEVPTPHDSSNHNKISKNTEHQHKEKAPPKAEATPLNKQTQENHPKENSKETKAKITQKTPISLTPVNLSQYKGELKELMEIKNDVLAAIPKKEDLSKLNEKTAHVGLSPQMIKAGQELGRFKSYTLRYPDQSEVQKEAQSFYEQCASYNEYPNSIRSLCLYNRVVLAKNKGESFDTSSYPEQIKKVVHRKGM
;
A
#
# COMPACT_ATOMS: atom_id res chain seq x y z
N MET A 1 -18.32 8.07 46.63
CA MET A 1 -17.75 6.70 46.65
C MET A 1 -17.89 5.92 45.33
N LYS A 2 -18.86 6.19 44.43
CA LYS A 2 -19.04 5.42 43.17
C LYS A 2 -17.94 5.60 42.09
N ARG A 3 -17.17 6.69 42.13
CA ARG A 3 -16.11 6.97 41.12
C ARG A 3 -14.85 6.11 41.28
N ASN A 4 -14.55 5.63 42.49
CA ASN A 4 -13.35 4.85 42.75
C ASN A 4 -13.49 3.38 42.32
N LEU A 5 -14.73 2.85 42.30
CA LEU A 5 -14.98 1.48 41.88
C LEU A 5 -14.75 1.28 40.38
N PHE A 6 -15.04 2.29 39.55
CA PHE A 6 -14.87 2.21 38.11
C PHE A 6 -13.40 2.11 37.68
N ILE A 7 -12.51 2.82 38.39
CA ILE A 7 -11.08 2.83 38.10
C ILE A 7 -10.46 1.44 38.36
N VAL A 8 -10.83 0.80 39.47
CA VAL A 8 -10.31 -0.53 39.83
C VAL A 8 -10.76 -1.60 38.83
N VAL A 9 -12.02 -1.53 38.37
CA VAL A 9 -12.53 -2.46 37.35
C VAL A 9 -11.83 -2.27 36.00
N PHE A 10 -11.54 -1.02 35.61
CA PHE A 10 -10.86 -0.74 34.34
C PHE A 10 -9.41 -1.25 34.33
N ILE A 11 -8.69 -1.12 35.44
CA ILE A 11 -7.31 -1.62 35.58
C ILE A 11 -7.26 -3.15 35.49
N PHE A 12 -8.22 -3.85 36.11
CA PHE A 12 -8.33 -5.30 36.01
C PHE A 12 -8.63 -5.77 34.58
N PHE A 13 -9.55 -5.10 33.87
CA PHE A 13 -9.85 -5.44 32.47
C PHE A 13 -8.66 -5.19 31.53
N ALA A 14 -7.96 -4.06 31.69
CA ALA A 14 -6.77 -3.77 30.90
C ALA A 14 -5.67 -4.82 31.10
N SER A 15 -5.47 -5.28 32.33
CA SER A 15 -4.46 -6.28 32.68
C SER A 15 -4.76 -7.65 32.07
N VAL A 16 -6.03 -8.09 32.09
CA VAL A 16 -6.45 -9.36 31.48
C VAL A 16 -6.32 -9.33 29.96
N VAL A 17 -6.66 -8.20 29.32
CA VAL A 17 -6.50 -8.04 27.86
C VAL A 17 -5.02 -8.06 27.47
N PHE A 18 -4.16 -7.37 28.21
CA PHE A 18 -2.71 -7.40 27.97
C PHE A 18 -2.11 -8.79 28.18
N TYR A 19 -2.56 -9.54 29.19
CA TYR A 19 -2.08 -10.89 29.46
C TYR A 19 -2.49 -11.89 28.38
N LYS A 20 -3.70 -11.74 27.81
CA LYS A 20 -4.19 -12.63 26.74
C LYS A 20 -3.61 -12.32 25.36
N PHE A 21 -3.28 -11.06 25.07
CA PHE A 21 -2.76 -10.65 23.76
C PHE A 21 -1.24 -10.42 23.70
N GLY A 22 -0.56 -10.28 24.85
CA GLY A 22 0.88 -9.97 24.92
C GLY A 22 1.83 -11.14 24.63
N ARG A 23 1.36 -12.39 24.54
CA ARG A 23 2.23 -13.58 24.36
C ARG A 23 2.63 -13.90 22.92
N ARG A 24 2.41 -13.01 21.94
CA ARG A 24 2.71 -13.30 20.50
C ARG A 24 3.80 -12.43 19.86
N TYR A 25 4.65 -11.80 20.64
CA TYR A 25 5.84 -11.14 20.11
C TYR A 25 7.09 -11.81 20.69
N GLU A 26 7.37 -13.04 20.23
CA GLU A 26 8.74 -13.56 20.30
C GLU A 26 9.57 -12.75 19.29
N VAL A 27 10.43 -11.89 19.83
CA VAL A 27 11.45 -11.18 19.06
C VAL A 27 12.45 -12.24 18.60
N PRO A 28 12.64 -12.46 17.28
CA PRO A 28 13.65 -13.40 16.80
C PRO A 28 15.02 -12.88 17.24
N THR A 29 15.75 -13.68 18.01
CA THR A 29 17.15 -13.41 18.30
C THR A 29 17.97 -13.55 17.01
N PRO A 30 18.94 -12.65 16.76
CA PRO A 30 19.81 -12.75 15.59
C PRO A 30 20.69 -14.01 15.74
N HIS A 31 20.53 -14.95 14.82
CA HIS A 31 21.46 -16.07 14.67
C HIS A 31 22.76 -15.57 14.05
N ASP A 32 23.83 -15.54 14.85
CA ASP A 32 25.21 -15.45 14.38
C ASP A 32 25.51 -16.66 13.48
N SER A 33 25.55 -16.44 12.17
CA SER A 33 26.05 -17.40 11.18
C SER A 33 27.47 -17.01 10.79
N SER A 34 28.41 -17.28 11.69
CA SER A 34 29.81 -17.48 11.31
C SER A 34 29.97 -18.95 10.89
N ASN A 35 30.07 -19.23 9.59
CA ASN A 35 30.92 -20.34 9.17
C ASN A 35 31.30 -20.36 7.68
N HIS A 36 32.62 -20.45 7.51
CA HIS A 36 33.37 -21.17 6.48
C HIS A 36 33.04 -20.97 5.00
N ASN A 37 33.79 -20.01 4.47
CA ASN A 37 34.48 -20.07 3.18
C ASN A 37 34.98 -21.51 2.87
N LYS A 38 34.36 -22.17 1.88
CA LYS A 38 34.95 -23.33 1.19
C LYS A 38 34.82 -23.13 -0.32
N ILE A 39 35.99 -22.98 -0.90
CA ILE A 39 36.31 -22.88 -2.33
C ILE A 39 35.87 -24.15 -3.06
N SER A 40 35.09 -24.00 -4.13
CA SER A 40 34.98 -24.94 -5.27
C SER A 40 34.69 -24.08 -6.50
N LYS A 41 35.70 -23.69 -7.29
CA LYS A 41 36.24 -24.39 -8.48
C LYS A 41 35.18 -24.88 -9.48
N ASN A 42 35.22 -24.22 -10.64
CA ASN A 42 34.90 -24.68 -12.00
C ASN A 42 33.62 -25.48 -12.23
N THR A 43 32.68 -24.90 -12.99
CA THR A 43 32.03 -25.66 -14.06
C THR A 43 31.78 -24.76 -15.26
N GLU A 44 32.28 -25.26 -16.38
CA GLU A 44 32.28 -24.73 -17.74
C GLU A 44 30.90 -24.37 -18.28
N HIS A 45 30.94 -23.36 -19.16
CA HIS A 45 29.93 -23.04 -20.15
C HIS A 45 29.49 -24.27 -20.95
N GLN A 46 28.17 -24.49 -21.05
CA GLN A 46 27.58 -24.94 -22.32
C GLN A 46 26.30 -24.17 -22.62
N HIS A 47 26.45 -23.33 -23.63
CA HIS A 47 25.43 -22.66 -24.39
C HIS A 47 24.66 -23.73 -25.20
N LYS A 48 23.34 -23.83 -25.03
CA LYS A 48 22.50 -24.60 -25.94
C LYS A 48 21.28 -23.79 -26.33
N GLU A 49 21.45 -23.06 -27.41
CA GLU A 49 20.43 -22.44 -28.24
C GLU A 49 19.41 -23.51 -28.68
N LYS A 50 18.14 -23.31 -28.32
CA LYS A 50 17.03 -24.08 -28.90
C LYS A 50 15.99 -23.09 -29.45
N ALA A 51 15.81 -23.20 -30.76
CA ALA A 51 14.85 -22.47 -31.58
C ALA A 51 13.38 -22.66 -31.12
N PRO A 52 12.50 -21.69 -31.42
CA PRO A 52 11.08 -21.76 -31.07
C PRO A 52 10.29 -22.67 -32.03
N PRO A 53 9.35 -23.50 -31.55
CA PRO A 53 8.39 -24.16 -32.41
C PRO A 53 7.23 -23.21 -32.80
N LYS A 54 6.81 -23.44 -34.03
CA LYS A 54 5.76 -22.78 -34.83
C LYS A 54 4.39 -22.69 -34.16
N ALA A 55 3.67 -21.68 -34.61
CA ALA A 55 2.27 -21.39 -34.39
C ALA A 55 1.33 -22.57 -34.66
N GLU A 56 0.25 -22.62 -33.88
CA GLU A 56 -0.99 -23.31 -34.25
C GLU A 56 -2.17 -22.41 -33.89
N ALA A 57 -2.96 -22.11 -34.92
CA ALA A 57 -4.17 -21.29 -34.87
C ALA A 57 -5.38 -22.19 -35.03
N THR A 58 -6.40 -22.08 -34.18
CA THR A 58 -7.78 -22.54 -34.45
C THR A 58 -8.76 -21.96 -33.39
N PRO A 59 -10.10 -21.99 -33.57
CA PRO A 59 -10.88 -20.78 -33.77
C PRO A 59 -12.07 -20.58 -32.79
N LEU A 60 -12.60 -19.36 -32.82
CA LEU A 60 -14.02 -18.97 -32.80
C LEU A 60 -15.08 -20.01 -32.33
N ASN A 61 -15.65 -19.78 -31.14
CA ASN A 61 -17.06 -20.10 -30.76
C ASN A 61 -17.26 -19.62 -29.30
N LYS A 62 -18.39 -19.13 -28.79
CA LYS A 62 -19.79 -19.11 -29.22
C LYS A 62 -20.49 -18.11 -28.31
N GLN A 63 -21.48 -17.42 -28.84
CA GLN A 63 -22.45 -16.62 -28.08
C GLN A 63 -23.07 -17.43 -26.94
N THR A 64 -23.24 -16.79 -25.78
CA THR A 64 -24.30 -17.14 -24.84
C THR A 64 -25.10 -15.89 -24.51
N GLN A 65 -26.33 -15.92 -25.01
CA GLN A 65 -27.45 -15.04 -24.70
C GLN A 65 -27.86 -15.16 -23.23
N GLU A 66 -28.25 -14.01 -22.68
CA GLU A 66 -29.56 -13.79 -22.06
C GLU A 66 -29.97 -14.72 -20.90
N ASN A 67 -30.12 -14.16 -19.70
CA ASN A 67 -31.37 -14.24 -18.95
C ASN A 67 -31.31 -13.31 -17.72
N HIS A 68 -32.17 -12.29 -17.77
CA HIS A 68 -32.58 -11.48 -16.62
C HIS A 68 -33.47 -12.32 -15.69
N PRO A 69 -33.28 -12.19 -14.36
CA PRO A 69 -34.39 -12.26 -13.42
C PRO A 69 -34.77 -10.85 -12.95
N LYS A 70 -36.01 -10.46 -13.26
CA LYS A 70 -36.72 -9.36 -12.58
C LYS A 70 -36.96 -9.78 -11.13
N GLU A 71 -36.26 -9.17 -10.18
CA GLU A 71 -36.52 -9.36 -8.76
C GLU A 71 -37.32 -8.16 -8.22
N ASN A 72 -38.54 -8.47 -7.78
CA ASN A 72 -39.48 -7.54 -7.16
C ASN A 72 -38.93 -7.03 -5.83
N SER A 73 -38.49 -5.78 -5.78
CA SER A 73 -38.11 -5.12 -4.52
C SER A 73 -39.35 -4.62 -3.78
N LYS A 74 -39.68 -5.30 -2.68
CA LYS A 74 -40.68 -4.87 -1.70
C LYS A 74 -40.21 -3.60 -0.99
N GLU A 75 -40.95 -2.54 -1.24
CA GLU A 75 -40.88 -1.23 -0.60
C GLU A 75 -40.98 -1.37 0.93
N THR A 76 -39.82 -1.31 1.60
CA THR A 76 -39.75 -1.33 3.07
C THR A 76 -39.71 0.11 3.56
N LYS A 77 -40.86 0.61 4.07
CA LYS A 77 -41.00 1.92 4.70
C LYS A 77 -40.09 2.01 5.93
N ALA A 78 -38.88 2.54 5.75
CA ALA A 78 -37.96 2.84 6.83
C ALA A 78 -38.42 4.10 7.58
N LYS A 79 -38.71 3.92 8.87
CA LYS A 79 -39.06 4.96 9.83
C LYS A 79 -37.87 5.94 9.98
N ILE A 80 -38.07 7.17 9.52
CA ILE A 80 -37.08 8.25 9.57
C ILE A 80 -36.87 8.64 11.04
N THR A 81 -35.82 8.12 11.66
CA THR A 81 -35.34 8.58 12.97
C THR A 81 -34.63 9.92 12.75
N GLN A 82 -35.23 11.01 13.25
CA GLN A 82 -34.64 12.34 13.22
C GLN A 82 -33.27 12.32 13.93
N LYS A 83 -32.21 12.45 13.15
CA LYS A 83 -30.83 12.45 13.62
C LYS A 83 -30.57 13.77 14.33
N THR A 84 -30.19 13.68 15.61
CA THR A 84 -29.85 14.81 16.47
C THR A 84 -28.87 15.76 15.77
N PRO A 85 -29.10 17.09 15.78
CA PRO A 85 -28.21 18.05 15.14
C PRO A 85 -26.81 17.93 15.73
N ILE A 86 -25.85 17.60 14.87
CA ILE A 86 -24.44 17.51 15.22
C ILE A 86 -23.96 18.93 15.51
N SER A 87 -23.69 19.22 16.78
CA SER A 87 -23.05 20.47 17.21
C SER A 87 -21.63 20.50 16.64
N LEU A 88 -21.42 21.26 15.56
CA LEU A 88 -20.11 21.50 14.96
C LEU A 88 -19.28 22.35 15.93
N THR A 89 -18.30 21.73 16.59
CA THR A 89 -17.27 22.48 17.32
C THR A 89 -16.41 23.26 16.31
N PRO A 90 -16.11 24.55 16.58
CA PRO A 90 -15.31 25.37 15.69
C PRO A 90 -13.92 24.75 15.53
N VAL A 91 -13.56 24.45 14.29
CA VAL A 91 -12.30 23.77 13.99
C VAL A 91 -11.16 24.77 14.06
N ASN A 92 -10.11 24.43 14.81
CA ASN A 92 -8.97 25.30 15.06
C ASN A 92 -8.05 25.36 13.82
N LEU A 93 -8.14 26.46 13.07
CA LEU A 93 -7.41 26.69 11.82
C LEU A 93 -5.87 26.61 11.96
N SER A 94 -5.34 26.86 13.16
CA SER A 94 -3.90 26.84 13.43
C SER A 94 -3.30 25.43 13.45
N GLN A 95 -4.09 24.42 13.85
CA GLN A 95 -3.65 23.03 13.91
C GLN A 95 -3.39 22.48 12.49
N TYR A 96 -4.28 22.81 11.54
CA TYR A 96 -4.18 22.38 10.14
C TYR A 96 -2.90 22.81 9.43
N LYS A 97 -2.40 24.02 9.74
CA LYS A 97 -1.16 24.52 9.13
C LYS A 97 0.06 23.70 9.57
N GLY A 98 0.07 23.20 10.81
CA GLY A 98 1.14 22.36 11.32
C GLY A 98 1.18 21.00 10.62
N GLU A 99 0.02 20.36 10.47
CA GLU A 99 -0.10 19.02 9.88
C GLU A 99 0.25 19.01 8.39
N LEU A 100 -0.17 20.03 7.62
CA LEU A 100 0.22 20.13 6.21
C LEU A 100 1.72 20.37 6.05
N LYS A 101 2.34 21.16 6.95
CA LYS A 101 3.79 21.39 6.91
C LYS A 101 4.56 20.10 7.16
N GLU A 102 4.17 19.32 8.18
CA GLU A 102 4.79 18.03 8.47
C GLU A 102 4.60 17.04 7.30
N LEU A 103 3.42 17.00 6.67
CA LEU A 103 3.20 16.19 5.46
C LEU A 103 4.19 16.56 4.35
N MET A 104 4.43 17.85 4.13
CA MET A 104 5.36 18.32 3.10
C MET A 104 6.80 17.94 3.41
N GLU A 105 7.20 17.95 4.68
CA GLU A 105 8.51 17.45 5.12
C GLU A 105 8.63 15.96 4.85
N ILE A 106 7.64 15.16 5.24
CA ILE A 106 7.61 13.71 4.95
C ILE A 106 7.65 13.46 3.44
N LYS A 107 6.89 14.22 2.64
CA LYS A 107 6.87 14.12 1.19
C LYS A 107 8.28 14.27 0.61
N ASN A 108 9.00 15.30 1.05
CA ASN A 108 10.35 15.59 0.57
C ASN A 108 11.34 14.48 0.96
N ASP A 109 11.24 13.97 2.19
CA ASP A 109 12.05 12.82 2.66
C ASP A 109 11.82 11.59 1.77
N VAL A 110 10.55 11.30 1.45
CA VAL A 110 10.19 10.15 0.61
C VAL A 110 10.72 10.30 -0.80
N LEU A 111 10.56 11.48 -1.42
CA LEU A 111 11.08 11.75 -2.77
C LEU A 111 12.59 11.61 -2.83
N ALA A 112 13.31 12.01 -1.78
CA ALA A 112 14.76 11.84 -1.67
C ALA A 112 15.18 10.38 -1.43
N ALA A 113 14.31 9.57 -0.81
CA ALA A 113 14.60 8.17 -0.50
C ALA A 113 14.33 7.20 -1.66
N ILE A 114 13.50 7.58 -2.64
CA ILE A 114 13.18 6.71 -3.79
C ILE A 114 14.39 6.66 -4.74
N PRO A 115 15.02 5.48 -4.94
CA PRO A 115 16.12 5.35 -5.89
C PRO A 115 15.60 5.51 -7.32
N LYS A 116 16.41 6.11 -8.19
CA LYS A 116 16.15 6.10 -9.63
C LYS A 116 16.57 4.76 -10.22
N LYS A 117 16.04 4.43 -11.41
CA LYS A 117 16.46 3.24 -12.17
C LYS A 117 17.97 3.17 -12.39
N GLU A 118 18.59 4.32 -12.64
CA GLU A 118 20.03 4.45 -12.83
C GLU A 118 20.81 4.06 -11.57
N ASP A 119 20.32 4.43 -10.37
CA ASP A 119 20.95 4.06 -9.10
C ASP A 119 20.93 2.54 -8.88
N LEU A 120 19.85 1.89 -9.33
CA LEU A 120 19.72 0.44 -9.24
C LEU A 120 20.58 -0.30 -10.27
N SER A 121 20.84 0.29 -11.44
CA SER A 121 21.70 -0.31 -12.46
C SER A 121 23.17 -0.42 -12.04
N LYS A 122 23.59 0.40 -11.07
CA LYS A 122 24.94 0.39 -10.49
C LYS A 122 25.14 -0.67 -9.42
N LEU A 123 24.08 -1.40 -9.03
CA LEU A 123 24.17 -2.46 -8.03
C LEU A 123 24.92 -3.67 -8.60
N ASN A 124 25.78 -4.28 -7.79
CA ASN A 124 26.47 -5.49 -8.19
C ASN A 124 25.46 -6.65 -8.41
N GLU A 125 25.81 -7.58 -9.29
CA GLU A 125 24.96 -8.70 -9.71
C GLU A 125 24.49 -9.55 -8.50
N LYS A 126 25.34 -9.72 -7.49
CA LYS A 126 25.01 -10.46 -6.25
C LYS A 126 23.91 -9.78 -5.43
N THR A 127 23.86 -8.46 -5.38
CA THR A 127 22.82 -7.71 -4.64
C THR A 127 21.54 -7.58 -5.46
N ALA A 128 21.64 -7.59 -6.79
CA ALA A 128 20.50 -7.54 -7.69
C ALA A 128 19.63 -8.81 -7.66
N HIS A 129 20.24 -9.98 -7.47
CA HIS A 129 19.53 -11.27 -7.52
C HIS A 129 19.06 -11.81 -6.16
N VAL A 130 19.71 -11.43 -5.05
CA VAL A 130 19.55 -12.14 -3.76
C VAL A 130 18.62 -11.43 -2.77
N GLY A 131 18.12 -10.22 -3.09
CA GLY A 131 17.15 -9.53 -2.22
C GLY A 131 16.70 -8.17 -2.75
N LEU A 132 15.78 -7.52 -2.04
CA LEU A 132 15.50 -6.10 -2.26
C LEU A 132 16.75 -5.30 -1.85
N SER A 133 17.21 -4.38 -2.71
CA SER A 133 18.32 -3.50 -2.37
C SER A 133 17.99 -2.67 -1.12
N PRO A 134 18.97 -2.31 -0.28
CA PRO A 134 18.73 -1.46 0.90
C PRO A 134 18.00 -0.15 0.56
N GLN A 135 18.29 0.41 -0.61
CA GLN A 135 17.62 1.61 -1.14
C GLN A 135 16.13 1.36 -1.41
N MET A 136 15.78 0.21 -2.00
CA MET A 136 14.39 -0.17 -2.24
C MET A 136 13.62 -0.44 -0.94
N ILE A 137 14.27 -1.05 0.06
CA ILE A 137 13.69 -1.26 1.39
C ILE A 137 13.38 0.09 2.04
N LYS A 138 14.36 1.01 2.06
CA LYS A 138 14.19 2.36 2.61
C LYS A 138 13.06 3.11 1.91
N ALA A 139 13.02 3.11 0.58
CA ALA A 139 11.95 3.73 -0.20
C ALA A 139 10.56 3.18 0.17
N GLY A 140 10.45 1.86 0.36
CA GLY A 140 9.21 1.23 0.81
C GLY A 140 8.78 1.65 2.21
N GLN A 141 9.73 1.78 3.15
CA GLN A 141 9.47 2.25 4.51
C GLN A 141 8.99 3.70 4.53
N GLU A 142 9.67 4.60 3.80
CA GLU A 142 9.28 6.01 3.72
C GLU A 142 7.90 6.17 3.06
N LEU A 143 7.62 5.43 1.97
CA LEU A 143 6.27 5.40 1.38
C LEU A 143 5.21 4.91 2.38
N GLY A 144 5.55 3.93 3.22
CA GLY A 144 4.70 3.46 4.31
C GLY A 144 4.43 4.53 5.37
N ARG A 145 5.45 5.33 5.72
CA ARG A 145 5.33 6.48 6.64
C ARG A 145 4.42 7.55 6.05
N PHE A 146 4.63 7.95 4.80
CA PHE A 146 3.76 8.91 4.09
C PHE A 146 2.31 8.42 4.06
N LYS A 147 2.08 7.17 3.68
CA LYS A 147 0.74 6.56 3.70
C LYS A 147 0.10 6.62 5.08
N SER A 148 0.83 6.21 6.12
CA SER A 148 0.31 6.20 7.49
C SER A 148 -0.08 7.59 7.97
N TYR A 149 0.67 8.62 7.58
CA TYR A 149 0.33 10.01 7.84
C TYR A 149 -0.98 10.40 7.14
N THR A 150 -1.11 10.12 5.85
CA THR A 150 -2.33 10.46 5.09
C THR A 150 -3.57 9.73 5.59
N LEU A 151 -3.43 8.51 6.11
CA LEU A 151 -4.54 7.76 6.71
C LEU A 151 -4.93 8.25 8.10
N ARG A 152 -4.03 8.93 8.82
CA ARG A 152 -4.32 9.53 10.13
C ARG A 152 -5.26 10.74 10.00
N TYR A 153 -5.25 11.41 8.86
CA TYR A 153 -5.99 12.65 8.61
C TYR A 153 -6.95 12.53 7.41
N PRO A 154 -7.90 11.57 7.42
CA PRO A 154 -8.77 11.31 6.28
C PRO A 154 -9.73 12.47 5.97
N ASP A 155 -10.14 13.22 7.00
CA ASP A 155 -11.12 14.31 6.88
C ASP A 155 -10.49 15.66 6.48
N GLN A 156 -9.16 15.70 6.31
CA GLN A 156 -8.44 16.92 6.00
C GLN A 156 -8.22 17.07 4.49
N SER A 157 -9.06 17.88 3.84
CA SER A 157 -9.06 18.05 2.38
C SER A 157 -7.67 18.38 1.80
N GLU A 158 -6.93 19.29 2.42
CA GLU A 158 -5.61 19.71 1.94
C GLU A 158 -4.57 18.58 2.03
N VAL A 159 -4.54 17.83 3.14
CA VAL A 159 -3.67 16.65 3.30
C VAL A 159 -4.00 15.60 2.24
N GLN A 160 -5.29 15.34 2.03
CA GLN A 160 -5.74 14.35 1.06
C GLN A 160 -5.46 14.76 -0.40
N LYS A 161 -5.57 16.06 -0.71
CA LYS A 161 -5.26 16.62 -2.02
C LYS A 161 -3.77 16.53 -2.32
N GLU A 162 -2.94 16.89 -1.35
CA GLU A 162 -1.49 16.77 -1.47
C GLU A 162 -1.04 15.31 -1.60
N ALA A 163 -1.66 14.39 -0.85
CA ALA A 163 -1.43 12.97 -0.98
C ALA A 163 -1.77 12.42 -2.37
N GLN A 164 -2.91 12.83 -2.94
CA GLN A 164 -3.30 12.47 -4.32
C GLN A 164 -2.26 12.97 -5.33
N SER A 165 -1.86 14.24 -5.23
CA SER A 165 -0.83 14.86 -6.08
C SER A 165 0.50 14.11 -6.01
N PHE A 166 0.95 13.79 -4.79
CA PHE A 166 2.16 13.02 -4.57
C PHE A 166 2.11 11.64 -5.24
N TYR A 167 1.04 10.85 -5.01
CA TYR A 167 0.97 9.50 -5.57
C TYR A 167 0.81 9.52 -7.10
N GLU A 168 0.13 10.54 -7.64
CA GLU A 168 0.07 10.77 -9.09
C GLU A 168 1.46 11.00 -9.69
N GLN A 169 2.21 11.94 -9.11
CA GLN A 169 3.57 12.25 -9.54
C GLN A 169 4.48 11.02 -9.42
N CYS A 170 4.45 10.34 -8.27
CA CYS A 170 5.25 9.14 -8.03
C CYS A 170 4.94 7.99 -9.01
N ALA A 171 3.66 7.73 -9.31
CA ALA A 171 3.28 6.68 -10.25
C ALA A 171 3.65 7.02 -11.71
N SER A 172 3.61 8.30 -12.05
CA SER A 172 3.83 8.78 -13.42
C SER A 172 5.31 8.98 -13.75
N TYR A 173 6.17 9.19 -12.76
CA TYR A 173 7.60 9.45 -12.99
C TYR A 173 8.33 8.20 -13.50
N ASN A 174 8.72 8.23 -14.77
CA ASN A 174 9.27 7.08 -15.51
C ASN A 174 10.68 6.66 -15.06
N GLU A 175 11.45 7.54 -14.41
CA GLU A 175 12.76 7.23 -13.83
C GLU A 175 12.67 6.35 -12.58
N TYR A 176 11.51 6.29 -11.92
CA TYR A 176 11.33 5.43 -10.75
C TYR A 176 11.16 3.95 -11.14
N PRO A 177 11.64 3.02 -10.29
CA PRO A 177 11.44 1.58 -10.49
C PRO A 177 9.96 1.23 -10.60
N ASN A 178 9.62 0.31 -11.51
CA ASN A 178 8.22 -0.07 -11.74
C ASN A 178 7.52 -0.57 -10.47
N SER A 179 8.24 -1.22 -9.55
CA SER A 179 7.71 -1.65 -8.25
C SER A 179 7.27 -0.47 -7.37
N ILE A 180 8.07 0.59 -7.29
CA ILE A 180 7.71 1.83 -6.57
C ILE A 180 6.53 2.51 -7.25
N ARG A 181 6.57 2.67 -8.57
CA ARG A 181 5.48 3.27 -9.34
C ARG A 181 4.16 2.51 -9.15
N SER A 182 4.21 1.17 -9.14
CA SER A 182 3.06 0.31 -8.87
C SER A 182 2.51 0.49 -7.46
N LEU A 183 3.39 0.62 -6.46
CA LEU A 183 2.99 0.85 -5.08
C LEU A 183 2.33 2.22 -4.91
N CYS A 184 2.88 3.26 -5.54
CA CYS A 184 2.28 4.60 -5.58
C CYS A 184 0.91 4.58 -6.27
N LEU A 185 0.79 3.92 -7.42
CA LEU A 185 -0.49 3.75 -8.11
C LEU A 185 -1.53 3.02 -7.24
N TYR A 186 -1.13 1.92 -6.57
CA TYR A 186 -2.00 1.21 -5.65
C TYR A 186 -2.49 2.11 -4.51
N ASN A 187 -1.60 2.87 -3.88
CA ASN A 187 -1.99 3.79 -2.81
C ASN A 187 -2.91 4.92 -3.33
N ARG A 188 -2.70 5.43 -4.55
CA ARG A 188 -3.60 6.40 -5.20
C ARG A 188 -5.00 5.82 -5.38
N VAL A 189 -5.12 4.60 -5.89
CA VAL A 189 -6.40 3.91 -6.08
C VAL A 189 -7.12 3.70 -4.76
N VAL A 190 -6.41 3.26 -3.71
CA VAL A 190 -6.98 3.12 -2.37
C VAL A 190 -7.51 4.45 -1.85
N LEU A 191 -6.75 5.53 -2.05
CA LEU A 191 -7.13 6.87 -1.60
C LEU A 191 -8.40 7.36 -2.31
N ALA A 192 -8.50 7.18 -3.64
CA ALA A 192 -9.68 7.52 -4.42
C ALA A 192 -10.91 6.69 -3.96
N LYS A 193 -10.73 5.37 -3.78
CA LYS A 193 -11.81 4.49 -3.30
C LYS A 193 -12.34 4.88 -1.92
N ASN A 194 -11.45 5.26 -0.99
CA ASN A 194 -11.87 5.72 0.34
C ASN A 194 -12.71 7.01 0.29
N LYS A 195 -12.59 7.81 -0.77
CA LYS A 195 -13.43 8.99 -1.03
C LYS A 195 -14.69 8.68 -1.85
N GLY A 196 -14.89 7.43 -2.27
CA GLY A 196 -15.97 7.05 -3.18
C GLY A 196 -15.75 7.52 -4.62
N GLU A 197 -14.52 7.88 -5.00
CA GLU A 197 -14.15 8.31 -6.34
C GLU A 197 -13.82 7.09 -7.21
N SER A 198 -14.31 7.06 -8.46
CA SER A 198 -13.86 6.10 -9.46
C SER A 198 -12.45 6.48 -9.94
N PHE A 199 -11.58 5.49 -10.15
CA PHE A 199 -10.21 5.73 -10.61
C PHE A 199 -9.94 5.03 -11.94
N ASP A 200 -9.59 5.80 -12.97
CA ASP A 200 -9.16 5.25 -14.26
C ASP A 200 -7.66 4.94 -14.23
N THR A 201 -7.32 3.69 -14.56
CA THR A 201 -5.93 3.23 -14.65
C THR A 201 -5.43 3.19 -16.10
N SER A 202 -6.26 3.48 -17.10
CA SER A 202 -5.96 3.30 -18.53
C SER A 202 -4.67 4.00 -18.98
N SER A 203 -4.36 5.17 -18.42
CA SER A 203 -3.19 6.00 -18.72
C SER A 203 -1.86 5.42 -18.22
N TYR A 204 -1.89 4.37 -17.39
CA TYR A 204 -0.69 3.77 -16.81
C TYR A 204 -0.19 2.55 -17.60
N PRO A 205 1.15 2.35 -17.70
CA PRO A 205 1.72 1.17 -18.36
C PRO A 205 1.26 -0.16 -17.73
N GLU A 206 1.05 -1.19 -18.55
CA GLU A 206 0.58 -2.52 -18.10
C GLU A 206 1.43 -3.13 -16.98
N GLN A 207 2.74 -2.90 -17.00
CA GLN A 207 3.66 -3.46 -16.01
C GLN A 207 3.32 -3.02 -14.59
N ILE A 208 2.81 -1.79 -14.41
CA ILE A 208 2.47 -1.25 -13.10
C ILE A 208 1.01 -1.49 -12.69
N LYS A 209 0.11 -1.66 -13.67
CA LYS A 209 -1.31 -1.98 -13.45
C LYS A 209 -1.52 -3.37 -12.84
N LYS A 210 -0.63 -4.33 -13.11
CA LYS A 210 -0.73 -5.71 -12.61
C LYS A 210 -0.90 -5.81 -11.08
N VAL A 211 -0.28 -4.90 -10.33
CA VAL A 211 -0.35 -4.90 -8.85
C VAL A 211 -1.72 -4.46 -8.35
N VAL A 212 -2.37 -3.53 -9.05
CA VAL A 212 -3.69 -3.00 -8.68
C VAL A 212 -4.77 -4.07 -8.89
N HIS A 213 -4.76 -4.77 -10.03
CA HIS A 213 -5.79 -5.75 -10.39
C HIS A 213 -5.73 -7.06 -9.60
N ARG A 214 -4.59 -7.44 -9.03
CA ARG A 214 -4.44 -8.74 -8.33
C ARG A 214 -5.19 -8.83 -7.00
N LYS A 215 -5.56 -7.70 -6.39
CA LYS A 215 -6.15 -7.71 -5.03
C LYS A 215 -7.67 -7.81 -4.97
N GLY A 216 -8.34 -8.21 -6.06
CA GLY A 216 -9.81 -8.23 -6.08
C GLY A 216 -10.39 -6.86 -5.74
N MET A 217 -9.72 -5.83 -6.25
CA MET A 217 -10.13 -4.43 -6.17
C MET A 217 -10.93 -4.08 -7.41
#